data_AF-A0A328AG73-F1
#
_entry.id   AF-A0A328AG73-F1
#
_cell.length_a   1.000
_cell.length_b   1.000
_cell.length_c   1.000
_cell.angle_alpha   90.00
_cell.angle_beta   90.00
_cell.angle_gamma   90.00
#
_symmetry.space_group_name_H-M   'P 1'
#
loop_
_entity.id
_entity.type
_entity.pdbx_description
1 polymer ?
#
loop_
_entity_poly.entity_id
_entity_poly.type
_entity_poly.pdbx_seq_one_letter_code
_entity_poly.pdbx_strand_id
1 'polypeptide(L)'
;MTATTRHARGAGHSVYAVLLHDGRRSEPWGLYIGQTSRDPDLRFDQHKAGYKASGAAKRFGVRLLPDLVEHLNPMRAWEALELEAALAEVLREAGVPWVEGGH
;
A
#
# COMPACT_ATOMS: atom_id res chain seq x y z
N MET A 1 6.04 10.74 -9.32
CA MET A 1 4.57 10.65 -9.37
C MET A 1 4.01 11.44 -8.21
N THR A 2 3.02 12.30 -8.44
CA THR A 2 2.47 13.18 -7.40
C THR A 2 0.95 13.19 -7.52
N ALA A 3 0.24 13.05 -6.41
CA ALA A 3 -1.21 13.21 -6.38
C ALA A 3 -1.59 14.66 -6.71
N THR A 4 -2.48 14.86 -7.68
CA THR A 4 -2.79 16.19 -8.21
C THR A 4 -3.95 16.87 -7.49
N THR A 5 -4.72 16.11 -6.71
CA THR A 5 -6.00 16.56 -6.14
C THR A 5 -6.02 16.70 -4.62
N ARG A 6 -4.86 16.92 -3.98
CA ARG A 6 -4.67 16.89 -2.52
C ARG A 6 -5.66 17.69 -1.65
N HIS A 7 -6.43 18.62 -2.23
CA HIS A 7 -7.47 19.38 -1.54
C HIS A 7 -8.79 19.49 -2.34
N ALA A 8 -8.97 18.65 -3.37
CA ALA A 8 -10.17 18.68 -4.18
C ALA A 8 -11.35 18.04 -3.43
N ARG A 9 -12.56 18.52 -3.71
CA ARG A 9 -13.79 17.84 -3.28
C ARG A 9 -13.77 16.39 -3.79
N GLY A 10 -13.97 15.44 -2.87
CA GLY A 10 -13.91 14.00 -3.14
C GLY A 10 -12.54 13.35 -3.00
N ALA A 11 -11.50 14.08 -2.56
CA ALA A 11 -10.21 13.52 -2.18
C ALA A 11 -10.31 12.90 -0.77
N GLY A 12 -10.57 11.60 -0.73
CA GLY A 12 -10.72 10.82 0.52
C GLY A 12 -10.08 9.44 0.45
N HIS A 13 -9.39 9.12 -0.65
CA HIS A 13 -8.61 7.89 -0.76
C HIS A 13 -7.14 8.16 -0.44
N SER A 14 -6.49 7.14 0.07
CA SER A 14 -5.06 7.13 0.39
C SER A 14 -4.43 5.86 -0.16
N VAL A 15 -3.18 5.96 -0.61
CA VAL A 15 -2.29 4.81 -0.79
C VAL A 15 -1.52 4.57 0.52
N TYR A 16 -1.20 3.31 0.81
CA TYR A 16 -0.42 2.92 1.97
C TYR A 16 0.55 1.80 1.62
N ALA A 17 1.65 1.72 2.36
CA ALA A 17 2.67 0.68 2.23
C ALA A 17 2.79 -0.11 3.53
N VAL A 18 2.89 -1.43 3.42
CA VAL A 18 3.10 -2.36 4.54
C VAL A 18 4.40 -3.10 4.33
N LEU A 19 5.24 -3.14 5.36
CA LEU A 19 6.42 -4.01 5.40
C LEU A 19 5.98 -5.47 5.53
N LEU A 20 6.45 -6.32 4.64
CA LEU A 20 6.19 -7.76 4.66
C LEU A 20 7.43 -8.53 5.16
N HIS A 21 7.21 -9.62 5.89
CA HIS A 21 8.27 -10.54 6.27
C HIS A 21 7.82 -12.02 6.18
N ASP A 22 8.58 -12.84 5.46
CA ASP A 22 8.45 -14.31 5.45
C ASP A 22 9.84 -14.97 5.50
N GLY A 23 10.20 -15.52 6.66
CA GLY A 23 11.49 -16.18 6.87
C GLY A 23 11.70 -17.48 6.08
N ARG A 24 10.70 -17.94 5.33
CA ARG A 24 10.82 -19.10 4.42
C ARG A 24 11.37 -18.70 3.05
N ARG A 25 11.40 -17.40 2.72
CA ARG A 25 11.94 -16.89 1.46
C ARG A 25 13.46 -16.70 1.58
N SER A 26 14.17 -16.84 0.46
CA SER A 26 15.60 -16.49 0.38
C SER A 26 15.83 -15.00 0.66
N GLU A 27 14.90 -14.15 0.20
CA GLU A 27 14.83 -12.73 0.49
C GLU A 27 13.56 -12.47 1.32
N PRO A 28 13.69 -12.35 2.65
CA PRO A 28 12.54 -12.45 3.56
C PRO A 28 11.70 -11.18 3.63
N TRP A 29 12.24 -10.04 3.21
CA TRP A 29 11.57 -8.74 3.28
C TRP A 29 10.92 -8.36 1.95
N GLY A 30 9.76 -7.71 2.05
CA GLY A 30 9.03 -7.21 0.89
C GLY A 30 8.12 -6.04 1.25
N LEU A 31 7.38 -5.55 0.27
CA LEU A 31 6.41 -4.48 0.43
C LEU A 31 5.06 -4.88 -0.14
N TYR A 32 4.00 -4.53 0.58
CA TYR A 32 2.64 -4.54 0.05
C TYR A 32 2.18 -3.10 -0.13
N ILE A 33 1.73 -2.76 -1.33
CA ILE A 33 1.12 -1.47 -1.65
C ILE A 33 -0.37 -1.67 -1.83
N GLY A 34 -1.17 -0.78 -1.26
CA GLY A 34 -2.62 -0.81 -1.43
C GLY A 34 -3.22 0.58 -1.33
N GLN A 35 -4.49 0.68 -1.71
CA GLN A 35 -5.31 1.87 -1.48
C GLN A 35 -6.47 1.64 -0.51
N THR A 36 -7.00 2.72 0.06
CA THR A 36 -8.19 2.69 0.89
C THR A 36 -8.92 4.03 0.90
N SER A 37 -10.24 4.01 1.10
CA SER A 37 -11.04 5.20 1.45
C SER A 37 -11.16 5.43 2.96
N ARG A 38 -10.49 4.58 3.75
CA ARG A 38 -10.44 4.63 5.21
C ARG A 38 -9.07 5.11 5.66
N ASP A 39 -8.94 5.34 6.95
CA ASP A 39 -7.65 5.47 7.60
C ASP A 39 -6.75 4.24 7.33
N PRO A 40 -5.47 4.41 6.94
CA PRO A 40 -4.54 3.32 6.67
C PRO A 40 -4.31 2.37 7.86
N ASP A 41 -4.23 2.87 9.10
CA ASP A 41 -4.07 2.05 10.29
C ASP A 41 -5.28 1.14 10.48
N LEU A 42 -6.50 1.71 10.39
CA LEU A 42 -7.73 0.91 10.44
C LEU A 42 -7.78 -0.13 9.31
N ARG A 43 -7.31 0.23 8.11
CA ARG A 43 -7.29 -0.69 6.97
C ARG A 43 -6.29 -1.82 7.18
N PHE A 44 -5.15 -1.55 7.81
CA PHE A 44 -4.16 -2.55 8.15
C PHE A 44 -4.70 -3.50 9.23
N ASP A 45 -5.36 -2.99 10.28
CA ASP A 45 -6.03 -3.81 11.28
C ASP A 45 -7.08 -4.75 10.67
N GLN A 46 -7.85 -4.25 9.70
CA GLN A 46 -8.79 -5.08 8.93
C GLN A 46 -8.10 -6.23 8.19
N HIS A 47 -6.94 -5.98 7.57
CA HIS A 47 -6.14 -7.04 6.97
C HIS A 47 -5.72 -8.08 8.00
N LYS A 48 -5.21 -7.65 9.16
CA LYS A 48 -4.76 -8.53 10.23
C LYS A 48 -5.91 -9.35 10.83
N ALA A 49 -7.11 -8.78 10.93
CA ALA A 49 -8.33 -9.46 11.35
C ALA A 49 -8.93 -10.38 10.26
N GLY A 50 -8.44 -10.32 9.02
CA GLY A 50 -8.95 -11.11 7.90
C GLY A 50 -10.20 -10.54 7.23
N TYR A 51 -10.59 -9.30 7.55
CA TYR A 51 -11.70 -8.62 6.91
C TYR A 51 -11.27 -7.95 5.61
N LYS A 52 -11.87 -8.36 4.47
CA LYS A 52 -11.51 -7.87 3.13
C LYS A 52 -9.99 -7.83 2.91
N ALA A 53 -9.32 -8.89 3.39
CA ALA A 53 -7.89 -8.89 3.55
C ALA A 53 -7.16 -9.41 2.31
N SER A 54 -6.02 -8.79 2.00
CA SER A 54 -5.01 -9.39 1.13
C SER A 54 -4.34 -10.52 1.90
N GLY A 55 -4.12 -11.67 1.23
CA GLY A 55 -3.41 -12.80 1.82
C GLY A 55 -2.01 -12.42 2.29
N ALA A 56 -1.30 -11.58 1.53
CA ALA A 56 0.04 -11.12 1.88
C ALA A 56 0.02 -10.19 3.10
N ALA A 57 -0.79 -9.13 3.07
CA ALA A 57 -0.90 -8.18 4.18
C ALA A 57 -1.37 -8.86 5.49
N LYS A 58 -2.33 -9.79 5.39
CA LYS A 58 -2.80 -10.57 6.54
C LYS A 58 -1.69 -11.42 7.15
N ARG A 59 -1.05 -12.27 6.33
CA ARG A 59 -0.14 -13.31 6.81
C ARG A 59 1.25 -12.78 7.16
N PHE A 60 1.74 -11.83 6.38
CA PHE A 60 3.14 -11.40 6.40
C PHE A 60 3.33 -9.93 6.73
N GLY A 61 2.25 -9.14 6.79
CA GLY A 61 2.32 -7.73 7.16
C GLY A 61 2.81 -7.54 8.59
N VAL A 62 3.88 -6.76 8.74
CA VAL A 62 4.58 -6.44 9.99
C VAL A 62 4.12 -5.09 10.53
N ARG A 63 4.21 -4.03 9.72
CA ARG A 63 3.81 -2.66 10.09
C ARG A 63 3.58 -1.79 8.86
N LEU A 64 2.88 -0.68 9.04
CA LEU A 64 2.78 0.39 8.04
C LEU A 64 4.11 1.16 7.91
N LEU A 65 4.32 1.74 6.73
CA LEU A 65 5.45 2.60 6.40
C LEU A 65 4.94 3.96 5.88
N PRO A 66 4.40 4.83 6.76
CA PRO A 66 3.76 6.09 6.36
C PRO A 66 4.73 7.02 5.62
N ASP A 67 6.01 7.06 6.03
CA ASP A 67 7.05 7.90 5.41
C ASP A 67 7.19 7.71 3.89
N LEU A 68 6.86 6.51 3.37
CA LEU A 68 6.95 6.22 1.94
C LEU A 68 5.88 6.90 1.10
N VAL A 69 4.69 7.15 1.64
CA VAL A 69 3.50 7.44 0.83
C VAL A 69 2.56 8.49 1.41
N GLU A 70 2.66 8.84 2.69
CA GLU A 70 1.75 9.81 3.33
C GLU A 70 1.80 11.19 2.66
N HIS A 71 2.99 11.59 2.20
CA HIS A 71 3.18 12.84 1.46
C HIS A 71 2.45 12.89 0.10
N LEU A 72 1.89 11.77 -0.37
CA LEU A 72 1.07 11.68 -1.57
C LEU A 72 -0.43 11.77 -1.26
N ASN A 73 -0.85 11.58 0.00
CA ASN A 73 -2.25 11.49 0.40
C ASN A 73 -2.84 12.84 0.86
N PRO A 74 -4.17 13.05 0.80
CA PRO A 74 -5.18 12.20 0.16
C PRO A 74 -5.37 12.52 -1.33
N MET A 75 -6.09 11.67 -2.06
CA MET A 75 -6.45 11.85 -3.47
C MET A 75 -7.82 11.26 -3.82
N ARG A 76 -8.26 11.40 -5.07
CA ARG A 76 -9.48 10.75 -5.56
C ARG A 76 -9.27 9.24 -5.73
N ALA A 77 -10.37 8.49 -5.73
CA ALA A 77 -10.33 7.03 -5.84
C ALA A 77 -9.57 6.52 -7.08
N TRP A 78 -9.79 7.15 -8.24
CA TRP A 78 -9.13 6.74 -9.48
C TRP A 78 -7.62 7.04 -9.46
N GLU A 79 -7.20 8.17 -8.90
CA GLU A 79 -5.78 8.48 -8.71
C GLU A 79 -5.11 7.48 -7.76
N ALA A 80 -5.80 7.07 -6.69
CA ALA A 80 -5.26 6.09 -5.76
C ALA A 80 -5.05 4.72 -6.41
N LEU A 81 -5.93 4.31 -7.34
CA LEU A 81 -5.77 3.09 -8.13
C LEU A 81 -4.57 3.18 -9.08
N GLU A 82 -4.46 4.27 -9.83
CA GLU A 82 -3.32 4.49 -10.73
C GLU A 82 -1.99 4.54 -9.96
N LEU A 83 -1.97 5.25 -8.83
CA LEU A 83 -0.78 5.41 -8.01
C LEU A 83 -0.39 4.11 -7.29
N GLU A 84 -1.35 3.30 -6.84
CA GLU A 84 -1.07 1.97 -6.28
C GLU A 84 -0.32 1.10 -7.31
N ALA A 85 -0.86 0.98 -8.52
CA ALA A 85 -0.27 0.19 -9.59
C ALA A 85 1.13 0.70 -9.95
N ALA A 86 1.27 2.02 -10.08
CA ALA A 86 2.52 2.64 -10.46
C ALA A 86 3.62 2.53 -9.39
N LEU A 87 3.27 2.71 -8.10
CA LEU A 87 4.22 2.51 -7.00
C LEU A 87 4.67 1.05 -6.92
N ALA A 88 3.76 0.09 -7.10
CA ALA A 88 4.12 -1.32 -7.10
C ALA A 88 5.10 -1.65 -8.23
N GLU A 89 4.90 -1.08 -9.43
CA GLU A 89 5.81 -1.28 -10.56
C GLU A 89 7.19 -0.67 -10.33
N VAL A 90 7.25 0.60 -9.88
CA VAL A 90 8.52 1.28 -9.59
C VAL A 90 9.34 0.52 -8.54
N LEU A 91 8.70 -0.08 -7.53
CA LEU A 91 9.39 -0.88 -6.52
C LEU A 91 9.96 -2.18 -7.12
N ARG A 92 9.24 -2.82 -8.05
CA ARG A 92 9.76 -4.00 -8.77
C ARG A 92 10.95 -3.62 -9.65
N GLU A 93 10.84 -2.53 -10.40
CA GLU A 93 11.93 -2.02 -11.23
C GLU A 93 13.16 -1.59 -10.40
N ALA A 94 12.95 -1.07 -9.20
CA ALA A 94 14.00 -0.73 -8.25
C ALA A 94 14.67 -1.96 -7.59
N GLY A 95 14.22 -3.18 -7.91
CA GLY A 95 14.80 -4.43 -7.42
C GLY A 95 14.31 -4.84 -6.03
N VAL A 96 13.16 -4.36 -5.57
CA VAL A 96 12.56 -4.89 -4.34
C VAL A 96 12.16 -6.36 -4.57
N PRO A 97 12.69 -7.30 -3.79
CA PRO A 97 12.63 -8.73 -4.12
C PRO A 97 11.24 -9.35 -3.98
N TRP A 98 10.33 -8.65 -3.29
CA TRP A 98 8.95 -9.08 -3.14
C TRP A 98 8.03 -7.87 -3.02
N VAL A 99 7.18 -7.68 -4.02
CA VAL A 99 6.18 -6.60 -4.07
C VAL A 99 4.80 -7.18 -4.37
N GLU A 100 3.85 -6.91 -3.48
CA GLU A 100 2.45 -7.33 -3.58
C GLU A 100 1.53 -6.11 -3.72
N GLY A 101 0.41 -6.28 -4.42
CA GLY A 101 -0.53 -5.21 -4.75
C GLY A 101 -0.31 -4.58 -6.14
N GLY A 102 -1.07 -3.53 -6.43
CA GLY A 102 -1.08 -2.89 -7.75
C GLY A 102 -1.86 -3.69 -8.81
N HIS A 103 -3.04 -4.21 -8.45
CA HIS A 103 -3.94 -4.99 -9.32
C HIS A 103 -5.35 -4.39 -9.34
#